data_AF-A0A949BRP0-F1
#
_entry.id   AF-A0A949BRP0-F1
#
_cell.length_a   1.000
_cell.length_b   1.000
_cell.length_c   1.000
_cell.angle_alpha   90.00
_cell.angle_beta   90.00
_cell.angle_gamma   90.00
#
_symmetry.space_group_name_H-M   'P 1'
#
loop_
_entity.id
_entity.type
_entity.pdbx_description
1 polymer ?
#
loop_
_entity_poly.entity_id
_entity_poly.type
_entity_poly.pdbx_seq_one_letter_code
_entity_poly.pdbx_strand_id
1 'polypeptide(L)' 'MSEVEQDFEVVLDKSKELVKMLSEDSEAISSVDRARLRFELRLAYNLSASLCENTQLTRELRETITECELLLVQ' A
#
# COMPACT_ATOMS: atom_id res chain seq x y z
N MET A 1 -11.83 13.53 12.97
CA MET A 1 -11.33 12.36 12.24
C MET A 1 -12.24 11.20 12.56
N SER A 2 -12.80 10.56 11.53
CA SER A 2 -13.63 9.37 11.71
C SER A 2 -12.77 8.14 12.02
N GLU A 3 -13.37 7.10 12.57
CA GLU A 3 -12.72 5.80 12.83
C GLU A 3 -12.17 5.20 11.51
N VAL A 4 -12.89 5.41 10.40
CA VAL A 4 -12.47 5.03 9.05
C VAL A 4 -11.22 5.77 8.60
N GLU A 5 -11.11 7.07 8.91
CA GLU A 5 -9.92 7.86 8.57
C GLU A 5 -8.69 7.41 9.38
N GLN A 6 -8.88 6.99 10.64
CA GLN A 6 -7.80 6.44 11.46
C GLN A 6 -7.31 5.09 10.92
N ASP A 7 -8.23 4.20 10.56
CA ASP A 7 -7.89 2.92 9.91
C ASP A 7 -7.16 3.16 8.57
N PHE A 8 -7.54 4.23 7.86
CA PHE A 8 -6.91 4.62 6.60
C PHE A 8 -5.46 5.10 6.78
N GLU A 9 -5.20 5.89 7.83
CA GLU A 9 -3.83 6.32 8.17
C GLU A 9 -2.94 5.13 8.53
N VAL A 10 -3.47 4.13 9.25
CA VAL A 10 -2.74 2.89 9.55
C VAL A 10 -2.36 2.14 8.28
N VAL A 11 -3.29 2.03 7.32
CA VAL A 11 -3.02 1.40 6.01
C VAL A 11 -1.96 2.17 5.23
N LEU A 12 -2.00 3.51 5.28
CA LEU A 12 -1.01 4.37 4.64
C LEU A 12 0.39 4.19 5.24
N ASP A 13 0.50 4.19 6.56
CA ASP A 13 1.78 3.99 7.26
C ASP A 13 2.37 2.60 6.99
N LYS A 14 1.53 1.55 7.03
CA LYS A 14 1.96 0.19 6.69
C LYS A 14 2.43 0.07 5.24
N SER A 15 1.79 0.79 4.33
CA SER A 15 2.20 0.84 2.92
C SER A 15 3.56 1.52 2.76
N LYS A 16 3.82 2.62 3.49
CA LYS A 16 5.12 3.31 3.49
C LYS A 16 6.24 2.44 4.08
N GLU A 17 5.97 1.72 5.17
CA GLU A 17 6.91 0.75 5.74
C GLU A 17 7.27 -0.34 4.71
N LEU A 18 6.27 -0.82 3.97
CA LEU A 18 6.47 -1.81 2.93
C LEU A 18 7.32 -1.27 1.77
N VAL A 19 7.10 -0.03 1.29
CA VAL A 19 7.98 0.61 0.29
C VAL A 19 9.44 0.54 0.75
N LYS A 20 9.70 0.93 2.00
CA LYS A 20 11.05 0.95 2.55
C LYS A 20 11.69 -0.45 2.56
N MET A 21 10.97 -1.45 3.06
CA MET A 21 11.42 -2.84 3.07
C MET A 21 11.70 -3.36 1.65
N LEU A 22 10.79 -3.10 0.71
CA LEU A 22 10.95 -3.51 -0.69
C LEU A 22 12.13 -2.80 -1.37
N SER A 23 12.43 -1.55 -0.99
CA SER A 23 13.54 -0.79 -1.55
C SER A 23 14.92 -1.23 -1.01
N GLU A 24 14.97 -1.77 0.20
CA GLU A 24 16.21 -2.20 0.86
C GLU A 24 16.56 -3.66 0.55
N ASP A 25 15.58 -4.53 0.28
CA ASP A 25 15.76 -5.99 0.25
C ASP A 25 15.05 -6.69 -0.93
N SER A 26 14.89 -6.00 -2.07
CA SER A 26 14.08 -6.47 -3.21
C SER A 26 14.48 -7.84 -3.78
N GLU A 27 15.76 -8.22 -3.68
CA GLU A 27 16.29 -9.50 -4.19
C GLU A 27 15.93 -10.71 -3.30
N ALA A 28 15.52 -10.49 -2.05
CA ALA A 28 15.24 -11.56 -1.09
C ALA A 28 13.80 -12.12 -1.18
N ILE A 29 12.90 -11.45 -1.91
CA ILE A 29 11.47 -11.78 -1.92
C ILE A 29 11.13 -12.68 -3.10
N SER A 30 10.54 -13.84 -2.81
CA SER A 30 10.13 -14.80 -3.84
C SER A 30 9.08 -14.23 -4.79
N SER A 31 9.02 -14.75 -6.02
CA SER A 31 8.01 -14.32 -7.01
C SER A 31 6.57 -14.55 -6.54
N VAL A 32 6.33 -15.59 -5.74
CA VAL A 32 5.01 -15.89 -5.14
C VAL A 32 4.65 -14.85 -4.09
N ASP A 33 5.60 -14.51 -3.21
CA ASP A 33 5.37 -13.49 -2.17
C ASP A 33 5.17 -12.10 -2.78
N ARG A 34 5.87 -11.78 -3.88
CA ARG A 34 5.64 -10.53 -4.62
C ARG A 34 4.23 -10.45 -5.20
N ALA A 35 3.72 -11.54 -5.79
CA ALA A 35 2.36 -11.60 -6.31
C ALA A 35 1.31 -11.47 -5.20
N ARG A 36 1.55 -12.12 -4.05
CA ARG A 36 0.70 -12.02 -2.87
C ARG A 36 0.66 -10.59 -2.31
N LEU A 37 1.82 -9.96 -2.09
CA LEU A 37 1.92 -8.59 -1.59
C LEU A 37 1.20 -7.59 -2.50
N ARG A 38 1.36 -7.75 -3.82
CA ARG A 38 0.64 -6.93 -4.80
C ARG A 38 -0.87 -7.09 -4.71
N PHE A 39 -1.37 -8.32 -4.51
CA PHE A 39 -2.80 -8.57 -4.33
C PHE A 39 -3.32 -7.92 -3.04
N GLU A 40 -2.62 -8.11 -1.92
CA GLU A 40 -2.99 -7.55 -0.62
C GLU A 40 -3.02 -6.01 -0.64
N LEU A 41 -2.03 -5.36 -1.27
CA LEU A 41 -2.00 -3.90 -1.44
C LEU A 41 -3.19 -3.37 -2.24
N ARG A 42 -3.50 -4.01 -3.38
CA ARG A 42 -4.66 -3.61 -4.20
C ARG A 42 -5.98 -3.81 -3.47
N LEU A 43 -6.11 -4.90 -2.71
CA LEU A 43 -7.31 -5.17 -1.92
C LEU A 43 -7.48 -4.12 -0.83
N ALA A 44 -6.43 -3.82 -0.07
CA ALA A 44 -6.43 -2.79 0.97
C ALA A 44 -6.79 -1.42 0.37
N TYR A 45 -6.15 -1.03 -0.74
CA TYR A 45 -6.48 0.22 -1.43
C TYR A 45 -7.95 0.32 -1.80
N ASN A 46 -8.48 -0.69 -2.49
CA ASN A 46 -9.83 -0.63 -3.04
C ASN A 46 -10.88 -0.58 -1.94
N LEU A 47 -10.66 -1.30 -0.83
CA LEU A 47 -11.55 -1.27 0.33
C LEU A 47 -11.48 0.09 1.01
N SER A 48 -10.27 0.54 1.36
CA SER A 48 -10.08 1.79 2.10
C SER A 48 -10.52 3.00 1.27
N ALA A 49 -10.14 3.09 -0.01
CA ALA A 49 -10.44 4.23 -0.88
C ALA A 49 -11.95 4.38 -1.17
N SER A 50 -12.71 3.29 -1.07
CA SER A 50 -14.18 3.34 -1.23
C SER A 50 -14.89 3.95 0.00
N LEU A 51 -14.21 3.98 1.15
CA LEU A 51 -14.78 4.42 2.43
C LEU A 51 -14.22 5.77 2.92
N CYS A 52 -13.10 6.22 2.36
CA CYS A 52 -12.44 7.46 2.78
C CYS A 52 -12.94 8.67 1.98
N GLU A 53 -13.58 9.62 2.66
CA GLU A 53 -14.03 10.89 2.06
C GLU A 53 -12.87 11.87 1.84
N ASN A 54 -11.73 11.64 2.49
CA ASN A 54 -10.55 12.47 2.38
C ASN A 54 -9.78 12.16 1.08
N THR A 55 -10.02 13.00 0.08
CA THR A 55 -9.43 12.88 -1.26
C THR A 55 -7.89 13.03 -1.27
N GLN A 56 -7.31 13.78 -0.32
CA GLN A 56 -5.86 13.94 -0.21
C GLN A 56 -5.20 12.65 0.29
N LEU A 57 -5.72 12.06 1.38
CA LEU A 57 -5.24 10.78 1.90
C LEU A 57 -5.39 9.66 0.86
N THR A 58 -6.53 9.63 0.16
CA THR A 58 -6.79 8.65 -0.89
C THR A 58 -5.82 8.75 -2.06
N ARG A 59 -5.40 9.98 -2.40
CA ARG A 59 -4.38 10.21 -3.42
C ARG A 59 -2.99 9.77 -2.95
N GLU A 60 -2.60 10.13 -1.73
CA GLU A 60 -1.30 9.75 -1.16
C GLU A 60 -1.14 8.21 -1.07
N LEU A 61 -2.20 7.52 -0.67
CA LEU A 61 -2.22 6.06 -0.64
C LEU A 61 -2.09 5.46 -2.05
N ARG A 62 -2.75 6.04 -3.05
CA ARG A 62 -2.63 5.58 -4.44
C ARG A 62 -1.20 5.70 -4.95
N GLU A 63 -0.56 6.83 -4.70
CA GLU A 63 0.83 7.08 -5.09
C GLU A 63 1.77 6.07 -4.41
N THR A 64 1.63 5.87 -3.10
CA THR A 64 2.42 4.91 -2.31
C THR A 64 2.25 3.46 -2.82
N ILE A 65 1.03 3.04 -3.11
CA ILE A 65 0.76 1.68 -3.60
C ILE A 65 1.29 1.47 -5.01
N THR A 66 1.24 2.50 -5.86
CA THR A 66 1.85 2.46 -7.19
C THR A 66 3.36 2.26 -7.08
N GLU A 67 4.01 2.94 -6.14
CA GLU A 67 5.45 2.77 -5.87
C GLU A 67 5.79 1.36 -5.37
N CYS A 68 5.03 0.83 -4.39
CA CYS A 68 5.15 -0.58 -3.98
C CYS A 68 5.00 -1.53 -5.17
N GLU A 69 3.99 -1.32 -6.02
CA GLU A 69 3.73 -2.18 -7.16
C GLU A 69 4.88 -2.18 -8.16
N LEU A 70 5.54 -1.04 -8.38
CA LEU A 70 6.68 -0.93 -9.29
C LEU A 70 7.89 -1.69 -8.74
N LEU A 71 8.17 -1.56 -7.44
CA LEU A 71 9.26 -2.28 -6.76
C LEU A 71 9.07 -3.80 -6.81
N LEU A 72 7.82 -4.28 -6.80
CA LEU A 72 7.50 -5.71 -6.87
C LEU A 72 7.63 -6.34 -8.28
N VAL A 73 7.79 -5.55 -9.36
CA VAL A 73 7.98 -6.07 -10.74
C VAL A 73 9.43 -6.30 -11.09
N GLN A 74 10.36 -5.63 -10.41
CA GLN A 74 11.79 -5.66 -10.74
C GLN A 74 12.42 -7.03 -10.49
#